data_AF-A0A2H0Z940-F1
#
_entry.id   AF-A0A2H0Z940-F1
#
_cell.length_a   1.000
_cell.length_b   1.000
_cell.length_c   1.000
_cell.angle_alpha   90.00
_cell.angle_beta   90.00
_cell.angle_gamma   90.00
#
_symmetry.space_group_name_H-M   'P 1'
#
loop_
_entity.id
_entity.type
_entity.pdbx_description
1 polymer ?
#
loop_
_entity_poly.entity_id
_entity_poly.type
_entity_poly.pdbx_seq_one_letter_code
_entity_poly.pdbx_strand_id
1 'polypeptide(L)'
;MKIKNSFFPAALALCALSLFAFKGYEKEKVSDIVWLEISHPKKNVNYYLEADSNGNLLMREIFGKKIVVRRGTVKKMFFNDFYREVRNSEIVTQQNLDTSKMMFYKGEVIKLSAYISGELKRVSSPMNKFSEAFIYAFNELKKQAYKIKPGTPPAAFITSVPLDGPLYDDFQKKASKDYKLLTMEAKELRSNLHLFKSVNEPHRMIPLESEDEVSELSDFIYNNKLFGMKSLFYIGTTRGNFQCSVLDAK
;
A
#
# COMPACT_ATOMS: atom_id res chain seq x y z
N MET A 1 30.95 -75.61 11.34
CA MET A 1 31.32 -75.28 9.94
C MET A 1 30.33 -74.24 9.42
N LYS A 2 30.83 -73.15 8.82
CA LYS A 2 30.14 -71.89 8.47
C LYS A 2 29.05 -72.04 7.41
N ILE A 3 27.90 -71.32 7.55
CA ILE A 3 27.17 -70.53 6.52
C ILE A 3 26.28 -69.51 7.31
N LYS A 4 26.57 -68.20 7.42
CA LYS A 4 26.47 -67.02 6.52
C LYS A 4 25.05 -66.56 6.10
N ASN A 5 24.78 -65.29 6.45
CA ASN A 5 23.90 -64.29 5.81
C ASN A 5 22.39 -64.52 5.89
N SER A 6 21.49 -63.54 5.95
CA SER A 6 21.39 -62.08 6.14
C SER A 6 19.87 -61.77 6.09
N PHE A 7 19.43 -60.52 6.30
CA PHE A 7 18.03 -59.99 6.25
C PHE A 7 17.29 -60.09 7.60
N PHE A 8 16.74 -59.05 8.23
CA PHE A 8 16.29 -57.70 7.85
C PHE A 8 16.32 -56.81 9.12
N PRO A 9 16.77 -55.55 9.08
CA PRO A 9 16.12 -54.53 9.88
C PRO A 9 15.67 -53.40 8.96
N ALA A 10 14.43 -53.46 8.49
CA ALA A 10 13.79 -52.36 7.77
C ALA A 10 12.45 -52.06 8.42
N ALA A 11 12.48 -51.73 9.70
CA ALA A 11 11.30 -51.29 10.45
C ALA A 11 11.67 -50.12 11.37
N LEU A 12 12.30 -49.07 10.82
CA LEU A 12 12.53 -47.80 11.52
C LEU A 12 13.05 -46.73 10.54
N ALA A 13 12.32 -46.48 9.45
CA ALA A 13 12.65 -45.41 8.51
C ALA A 13 11.42 -44.77 7.85
N LEU A 14 10.30 -44.63 8.59
CA LEU A 14 9.08 -44.04 8.01
C LEU A 14 8.36 -42.99 8.86
N CYS A 15 8.94 -42.50 9.96
CA CYS A 15 8.30 -41.47 10.79
C CYS A 15 9.05 -40.13 10.89
N ALA A 16 10.13 -39.92 10.13
CA ALA A 16 10.94 -38.70 10.23
C ALA A 16 10.78 -37.72 9.06
N LEU A 17 9.93 -37.99 8.07
CA LEU A 17 9.75 -37.12 6.88
C LEU A 17 8.43 -36.34 6.85
N SER A 18 7.52 -36.51 7.82
CA SER A 18 6.28 -35.72 7.89
C SER A 18 6.41 -34.39 8.66
N LEU A 19 7.56 -34.11 9.27
CA LEU A 19 7.78 -32.87 10.06
C LEU A 19 8.30 -31.68 9.24
N PHE A 20 8.53 -31.81 7.94
CA PHE A 20 8.97 -30.71 7.08
C PHE A 20 7.90 -30.17 6.10
N ALA A 21 6.66 -30.67 6.15
CA ALA A 21 5.59 -30.23 5.24
C ALA A 21 4.64 -29.15 5.82
N PHE A 22 4.87 -28.69 7.05
CA PHE A 22 4.11 -27.59 7.66
C PHE A 22 5.06 -26.55 8.25
N LYS A 23 5.97 -26.01 7.44
CA LYS A 23 6.44 -24.65 7.69
C LYS A 23 5.30 -23.72 7.25
N GLY A 24 4.29 -23.66 8.11
CA GLY A 24 3.20 -22.70 7.98
C GLY A 24 3.82 -21.34 7.72
N TYR A 25 3.27 -20.66 6.72
CA TYR A 25 3.59 -19.29 6.36
C TYR A 25 3.53 -18.46 7.65
N GLU A 26 4.66 -18.24 8.32
CA GLU A 26 4.76 -17.17 9.28
C GLU A 26 4.39 -15.94 8.46
N LYS A 27 3.21 -15.39 8.72
CA LYS A 27 2.81 -14.07 8.25
C LYS A 27 3.99 -13.20 8.64
N GLU A 28 4.86 -12.86 7.68
CA GLU A 28 5.90 -11.86 7.86
C GLU A 28 5.20 -10.72 8.59
N LYS A 29 5.68 -10.42 9.80
CA LYS A 29 5.07 -9.42 10.65
C LYS A 29 5.04 -8.14 9.82
N VAL A 30 3.87 -7.80 9.29
CA VAL A 30 3.67 -6.59 8.49
C VAL A 30 4.16 -5.48 9.39
N SER A 31 5.29 -4.87 9.02
CA SER A 31 5.89 -3.80 9.81
C SER A 31 4.82 -2.74 10.02
N ASP A 32 4.62 -2.28 11.25
CA ASP A 32 3.65 -1.20 11.50
C ASP A 32 4.00 -0.03 10.58
N ILE A 33 3.07 0.31 9.70
CA ILE A 33 3.22 1.34 8.68
C ILE A 33 1.91 2.12 8.59
N VAL A 34 2.04 3.43 8.41
CA VAL A 34 0.92 4.34 8.19
C VAL A 34 1.22 5.15 6.95
N TRP A 35 0.26 5.22 6.03
CA TRP A 35 0.29 6.16 4.91
C TRP A 35 -0.98 6.98 4.87
N LEU A 36 -0.85 8.25 4.53
CA LEU A 36 -1.96 9.18 4.49
C LEU A 36 -1.81 10.18 3.36
N GLU A 37 -2.95 10.63 2.88
CA GLU A 37 -3.08 11.75 1.96
C GLU A 37 -3.84 12.86 2.67
N ILE A 38 -3.33 14.07 2.58
CA ILE A 38 -4.06 15.25 3.05
C ILE A 38 -4.33 16.14 1.85
N SER A 39 -5.61 16.43 1.67
CA SER A 39 -6.10 17.35 0.66
C SER A 39 -6.75 18.56 1.32
N HIS A 40 -6.52 19.72 0.73
CA HIS A 40 -7.26 20.93 1.07
C HIS A 40 -8.06 21.38 -0.16
N PRO A 41 -9.41 21.30 -0.15
CA PRO A 41 -10.24 21.54 -1.34
C PRO A 41 -9.97 22.88 -2.02
N LYS A 42 -9.64 23.91 -1.24
CA LYS A 42 -9.35 25.27 -1.72
C LYS A 42 -7.89 25.63 -1.96
N LYS A 43 -6.91 24.92 -1.37
CA LYS A 43 -5.51 25.37 -1.39
C LYS A 43 -4.66 24.64 -2.45
N ASN A 44 -5.27 23.72 -3.21
CA ASN A 44 -4.56 22.85 -4.15
C ASN A 44 -3.33 22.16 -3.52
N VAL A 45 -3.40 21.93 -2.21
CA VAL A 45 -2.38 21.23 -1.44
C VAL A 45 -2.84 19.80 -1.36
N ASN A 46 -2.09 18.94 -2.04
CA ASN A 46 -2.18 17.49 -1.88
C ASN A 46 -0.78 17.04 -1.48
N TYR A 47 -0.65 16.51 -0.26
CA TYR A 47 0.58 15.81 0.10
C TYR A 47 0.27 14.45 0.67
N TYR A 48 1.20 13.57 0.38
CA TYR A 48 1.27 12.21 0.85
C TYR A 48 2.36 12.12 1.91
N LEU A 49 2.09 11.39 2.98
CA LEU A 49 3.05 11.07 4.02
C LEU A 49 2.93 9.58 4.35
N GLU A 50 4.06 8.90 4.39
CA GLU A 50 4.20 7.53 4.82
C GLU A 50 5.30 7.44 5.87
N ALA A 51 5.07 6.65 6.92
CA ALA A 51 6.10 6.30 7.88
C ALA A 51 5.92 4.88 8.41
N ASP A 52 7.04 4.25 8.81
CA ASP A 52 7.06 2.91 9.39
C ASP A 52 7.71 2.86 10.79
N SER A 53 7.57 1.70 11.45
CA SER A 53 8.16 1.38 12.75
C SER A 53 9.69 1.43 12.81
N ASN A 54 10.37 1.42 11.67
CA ASN A 54 11.82 1.63 11.60
C ASN A 54 12.19 3.11 11.57
N GLY A 55 11.20 3.99 11.44
CA GLY A 55 11.38 5.44 11.32
C GLY A 55 11.65 5.86 9.87
N ASN A 56 11.48 4.97 8.89
CA ASN A 56 11.54 5.38 7.49
C ASN A 56 10.37 6.29 7.19
N LEU A 57 10.60 7.32 6.38
CA LEU A 57 9.62 8.32 6.04
C LEU A 57 9.71 8.65 4.55
N LEU A 58 8.56 8.71 3.90
CA LEU A 58 8.36 9.20 2.54
C LEU A 58 7.31 10.31 2.58
N MET A 59 7.65 11.47 2.05
CA MET A 59 6.72 12.57 1.87
C MET A 59 6.75 13.03 0.42
N ARG A 60 5.57 13.19 -0.19
CA ARG A 60 5.41 13.74 -1.54
C ARG A 60 4.43 14.89 -1.50
N GLU A 61 4.87 16.08 -1.90
CA GLU A 61 4.06 17.30 -1.92
C GLU A 61 3.85 17.77 -3.36
N ILE A 62 2.62 18.12 -3.72
CA ILE A 62 2.30 18.77 -5.00
C ILE A 62 2.00 20.24 -4.73
N PHE A 63 2.79 21.13 -5.35
CA PHE A 63 2.58 22.58 -5.36
C PHE A 63 2.35 23.05 -6.80
N GLY A 64 1.09 23.05 -7.23
CA GLY A 64 0.76 23.33 -8.64
C GLY A 64 1.37 22.28 -9.56
N LYS A 65 2.36 22.67 -10.37
CA LYS A 65 3.10 21.75 -11.27
C LYS A 65 4.39 21.18 -10.65
N LYS A 66 4.81 21.66 -9.48
CA LYS A 66 6.05 21.24 -8.84
C LYS A 66 5.78 20.09 -7.89
N ILE A 67 6.54 19.00 -8.03
CA ILE A 67 6.53 17.88 -7.10
C ILE A 67 7.79 17.94 -6.23
N VAL A 68 7.62 17.78 -4.91
CA VAL A 68 8.73 17.69 -3.96
C VAL A 68 8.62 16.36 -3.23
N VAL A 69 9.68 15.55 -3.33
CA VAL A 69 9.78 14.26 -2.63
C VAL A 69 10.88 14.34 -1.57
N ARG A 70 10.56 13.90 -0.35
CA ARG A 70 11.49 13.79 0.79
C ARG A 70 11.48 12.35 1.27
N ARG A 71 12.65 11.75 1.36
CA ARG A 71 12.84 10.38 1.81
C ARG A 71 13.99 10.34 2.79
N GLY A 72 13.80 9.63 3.90
CA GLY A 72 14.85 9.49 4.89
C GLY A 72 14.34 8.80 6.15
N THR A 73 15.12 8.93 7.22
CA THR A 73 14.82 8.31 8.50
C THR A 73 14.63 9.39 9.57
N VAL A 74 13.63 9.21 10.42
CA VAL A 74 13.37 10.04 11.61
C VAL A 74 13.52 9.19 12.88
N LYS A 75 13.59 9.84 14.05
CA LYS A 75 13.59 9.09 15.31
C LYS A 75 12.29 8.30 15.43
N LYS A 76 12.40 6.99 15.73
CA LYS A 76 11.28 6.06 15.87
C LYS A 76 10.19 6.56 16.82
N MET A 77 10.55 7.36 17.83
CA MET A 77 9.58 7.96 18.76
C MET A 77 8.45 8.73 18.05
N PHE A 78 8.76 9.48 16.98
CA PHE A 78 7.75 10.29 16.28
C PHE A 78 6.73 9.41 15.56
N PHE A 79 7.19 8.31 14.95
CA PHE A 79 6.28 7.32 14.37
C PHE A 79 5.48 6.62 15.46
N ASN A 80 6.13 6.14 16.53
CA ASN A 80 5.47 5.38 17.59
C ASN A 80 4.38 6.20 18.30
N ASP A 81 4.64 7.49 18.55
CA ASP A 81 3.65 8.41 19.12
C ASP A 81 2.48 8.60 18.15
N PHE A 82 2.75 8.87 16.87
CA PHE A 82 1.69 9.02 15.88
C PHE A 82 0.86 7.74 15.68
N TYR A 83 1.51 6.58 15.55
CA TYR A 83 0.85 5.29 15.37
C TYR A 83 0.03 4.89 16.61
N ARG A 84 0.46 5.24 17.82
CA ARG A 84 -0.36 5.09 19.03
C ARG A 84 -1.66 5.87 18.91
N GLU A 85 -1.61 7.13 18.48
CA GLU A 85 -2.81 7.95 18.29
C GLU A 85 -3.69 7.46 17.13
N VAL A 86 -3.10 6.90 16.07
CA VAL A 86 -3.85 6.23 14.99
C VAL A 86 -4.64 5.03 15.54
N ARG A 87 -4.00 4.16 16.33
CA ARG A 87 -4.65 2.98 16.93
C ARG A 87 -5.73 3.34 17.95
N ASN A 88 -5.52 4.42 18.70
CA ASN A 88 -6.47 4.89 19.71
C ASN A 88 -7.59 5.77 19.11
N SER A 89 -7.51 6.11 17.82
CA SER A 89 -8.51 6.95 17.18
C SER A 89 -9.81 6.17 16.96
N GLU A 90 -10.90 6.64 17.57
CA GLU A 90 -12.24 6.12 17.33
C GLU A 90 -12.60 6.18 15.84
N ILE A 91 -12.18 7.23 15.14
CA ILE A 91 -12.44 7.42 13.71
C ILE A 91 -11.77 6.34 12.87
N VAL A 92 -10.57 5.89 13.25
CA VAL A 92 -9.83 4.85 12.51
C VAL A 92 -10.39 3.45 12.81
N THR A 93 -10.91 3.25 14.02
CA THR A 93 -11.35 1.94 14.52
C THR A 93 -12.83 1.66 14.30
N GLN A 94 -13.67 2.68 14.12
CA GLN A 94 -15.10 2.53 13.84
C GLN A 94 -15.37 2.06 12.40
N GLN A 95 -16.34 1.15 12.25
CA GLN A 95 -16.71 0.57 10.95
C GLN A 95 -17.66 1.46 10.12
N ASN A 96 -18.39 2.40 10.75
CA ASN A 96 -19.41 3.22 10.09
C ASN A 96 -19.20 4.70 10.39
N LEU A 97 -18.46 5.39 9.54
CA LEU A 97 -18.34 6.84 9.60
C LEU A 97 -19.44 7.48 8.74
N ASP A 98 -20.19 8.39 9.36
CA ASP A 98 -21.13 9.25 8.65
C ASP A 98 -20.35 10.22 7.72
N THR A 99 -20.34 9.89 6.42
CA THR A 99 -19.66 10.65 5.37
C THR A 99 -20.46 11.86 4.89
N SER A 100 -21.71 12.04 5.33
CA SER A 100 -22.59 13.14 4.86
C SER A 100 -22.00 14.53 5.14
N LYS A 101 -21.21 14.66 6.21
CA LYS A 101 -20.54 15.91 6.62
C LYS A 101 -19.32 16.27 5.75
N MET A 102 -18.86 15.37 4.89
CA MET A 102 -17.74 15.65 3.98
C MET A 102 -18.12 16.62 2.86
N MET A 103 -19.38 16.63 2.39
CA MET A 103 -19.79 17.41 1.21
C MET A 103 -19.70 18.93 1.38
N PHE A 104 -19.71 19.42 2.62
CA PHE A 104 -19.70 20.86 2.92
C PHE A 104 -18.43 21.32 3.65
N TYR A 105 -17.51 20.41 3.96
CA TYR A 105 -16.30 20.73 4.71
C TYR A 105 -15.28 21.44 3.83
N LYS A 106 -14.78 22.59 4.33
CA LYS A 106 -13.86 23.48 3.58
C LYS A 106 -12.41 23.42 4.06
N GLY A 107 -12.11 22.67 5.12
CA GLY A 107 -10.78 22.53 5.70
C GLY A 107 -10.01 21.34 5.13
N GLU A 108 -8.98 20.89 5.86
CA GLU A 108 -8.15 19.75 5.48
C GLU A 108 -8.85 18.42 5.70
N VAL A 109 -8.91 17.60 4.66
CA VAL A 109 -9.40 16.22 4.73
C VAL A 109 -8.20 15.30 4.77
N ILE A 110 -8.17 14.40 5.74
CA ILE A 110 -7.18 13.34 5.82
C ILE A 110 -7.81 12.04 5.33
N LYS A 111 -7.12 11.38 4.41
CA LYS A 111 -7.37 9.99 4.08
C LYS A 111 -6.22 9.17 4.63
N LEU A 112 -6.45 8.39 5.68
CA LEU A 112 -5.44 7.61 6.39
C LEU A 112 -5.61 6.12 6.16
N SER A 113 -4.51 5.41 5.96
CA SER A 113 -4.42 3.97 5.88
C SER A 113 -3.41 3.44 6.90
N ALA A 114 -3.78 2.41 7.64
CA ALA A 114 -2.89 1.76 8.59
C ALA A 114 -3.31 0.31 8.81
N TYR A 115 -2.34 -0.55 9.12
CA TYR A 115 -2.65 -1.88 9.64
C TYR A 115 -3.00 -1.76 11.12
N ILE A 116 -4.19 -2.18 11.52
CA ILE A 116 -4.64 -2.22 12.91
C ILE A 116 -5.05 -3.66 13.21
N SER A 117 -4.35 -4.30 14.15
CA SER A 117 -4.57 -5.71 14.51
C SER A 117 -4.47 -6.67 13.30
N GLY A 118 -3.61 -6.35 12.33
CA GLY A 118 -3.40 -7.16 11.13
C GLY A 118 -4.40 -6.94 10.00
N GLU A 119 -5.36 -6.02 10.16
CA GLU A 119 -6.30 -5.60 9.12
C GLU A 119 -5.94 -4.21 8.59
N LEU A 120 -5.99 -4.04 7.27
CA LEU A 120 -5.84 -2.72 6.67
C LEU A 120 -7.12 -1.91 6.93
N LYS A 121 -7.01 -0.83 7.72
CA LYS A 121 -8.06 0.16 7.91
C LYS A 121 -7.80 1.36 7.01
N ARG A 122 -8.83 1.82 6.32
CA ARG A 122 -8.84 3.04 5.50
C ARG A 122 -9.92 3.97 6.03
N VAL A 123 -9.56 5.20 6.33
CA VAL A 123 -10.51 6.24 6.75
C VAL A 123 -10.34 7.50 5.93
N SER A 124 -11.44 8.21 5.69
CA SER A 124 -11.46 9.54 5.08
C SER A 124 -12.31 10.44 5.97
N SER A 125 -11.72 11.46 6.56
CA SER A 125 -12.40 12.32 7.53
C SER A 125 -11.82 13.74 7.57
N PRO A 126 -12.64 14.77 7.88
CA PRO A 126 -12.14 16.10 8.22
C PRO A 126 -11.10 16.05 9.35
N MET A 127 -10.01 16.81 9.22
CA MET A 127 -8.93 16.85 10.23
C MET A 127 -9.44 17.24 11.62
N ASN A 128 -10.43 18.13 11.70
CA ASN A 128 -11.01 18.60 12.97
C ASN A 128 -11.89 17.56 13.69
N LYS A 129 -12.05 16.36 13.13
CA LYS A 129 -12.71 15.24 13.80
C LYS A 129 -11.72 14.44 14.67
N PHE A 130 -10.43 14.50 14.38
CA PHE A 130 -9.42 13.81 15.16
C PHE A 130 -9.15 14.53 16.49
N SER A 131 -8.67 13.78 17.49
CA SER A 131 -8.31 14.34 18.79
C SER A 131 -7.14 15.32 18.68
N GLU A 132 -7.02 16.23 19.65
CA GLU A 132 -5.87 17.15 19.71
C GLU A 132 -4.54 16.40 19.80
N ALA A 133 -4.50 15.27 20.54
CA ALA A 133 -3.33 14.41 20.65
C ALA A 133 -2.92 13.82 19.29
N PHE A 134 -3.88 13.34 18.50
CA PHE A 134 -3.63 12.87 17.15
C PHE A 134 -3.05 13.99 16.28
N ILE A 135 -3.68 15.16 16.29
CA ILE A 135 -3.25 16.31 15.48
C ILE A 135 -1.84 16.75 15.89
N TYR A 136 -1.54 16.76 17.20
CA TYR A 136 -0.22 17.06 17.72
C TYR A 136 0.84 16.06 17.23
N ALA A 137 0.60 14.76 17.43
CA ALA A 137 1.54 13.71 17.03
C ALA A 137 1.78 13.70 15.51
N PHE A 138 0.70 13.89 14.74
CA PHE A 138 0.77 14.05 13.29
C PHE A 138 1.66 15.25 12.90
N ASN A 139 1.44 16.41 13.52
CA ASN A 139 2.23 17.61 13.24
C ASN A 139 3.70 17.46 13.63
N GLU A 140 4.01 16.75 14.72
CA GLU A 140 5.41 16.46 15.09
C GLU A 140 6.10 15.55 14.08
N LEU A 141 5.42 14.51 13.60
CA LEU A 141 5.93 13.65 12.52
C LEU A 141 6.14 14.44 11.23
N LYS A 142 5.14 15.24 10.84
CA LYS A 142 5.20 16.13 9.67
C LYS A 142 6.34 17.15 9.78
N LYS A 143 6.57 17.75 10.96
CA LYS A 143 7.72 18.63 11.19
C LYS A 143 9.04 17.91 10.96
N GLN A 144 9.17 16.65 11.37
CA GLN A 144 10.39 15.88 11.08
C GLN A 144 10.53 15.59 9.58
N ALA A 145 9.44 15.29 8.88
CA ALA A 145 9.45 15.11 7.43
C ALA A 145 10.02 16.35 6.71
N TYR A 146 9.62 17.56 7.13
CA TYR A 146 10.14 18.81 6.54
C TYR A 146 11.62 19.07 6.81
N LYS A 147 12.20 18.50 7.88
CA LYS A 147 13.64 18.61 8.15
C LYS A 147 14.47 17.74 7.21
N ILE A 148 13.87 16.72 6.60
CA ILE A 148 14.52 15.91 5.57
C ILE A 148 14.67 16.77 4.31
N LYS A 149 15.90 16.96 3.82
CA LYS A 149 16.14 17.69 2.58
C LYS A 149 15.47 16.98 1.40
N PRO A 150 14.93 17.69 0.39
CA PRO A 150 14.44 17.05 -0.82
C PRO A 150 15.57 16.24 -1.43
N GLY A 151 15.33 14.95 -1.69
CA GLY A 151 16.28 14.08 -2.36
C GLY A 151 16.07 14.09 -3.87
N THR A 152 16.82 13.25 -4.58
CA THR A 152 16.45 12.87 -5.95
C THR A 152 15.11 12.15 -5.89
N PRO A 153 14.06 12.65 -6.58
CA PRO A 153 12.79 11.94 -6.63
C PRO A 153 12.95 10.61 -7.39
N PRO A 154 12.14 9.58 -7.08
CA PRO A 154 12.04 8.39 -7.93
C PRO A 154 11.62 8.77 -9.36
N ALA A 155 11.70 7.84 -10.29
CA ALA A 155 11.18 8.04 -11.65
C ALA A 155 9.65 8.24 -11.63
N ALA A 156 8.94 7.43 -10.85
CA ALA A 156 7.50 7.53 -10.68
C ALA A 156 7.04 6.87 -9.36
N PHE A 157 5.73 6.89 -9.10
CA PHE A 157 5.10 6.05 -8.09
C PHE A 157 3.99 5.20 -8.72
N ILE A 158 3.82 3.97 -8.26
CA ILE A 158 2.63 3.18 -8.55
C ILE A 158 1.74 3.10 -7.31
N THR A 159 0.44 3.30 -7.52
CA THR A 159 -0.59 3.11 -6.51
C THR A 159 -1.74 2.29 -7.09
N SER A 160 -2.40 1.51 -6.24
CA SER A 160 -3.60 0.77 -6.62
C SER A 160 -4.73 1.13 -5.68
N VAL A 161 -5.94 1.23 -6.19
CA VAL A 161 -7.15 1.43 -5.40
C VAL A 161 -8.14 0.33 -5.74
N PRO A 162 -8.90 -0.20 -4.76
CA PRO A 162 -9.96 -1.15 -5.04
C PRO A 162 -10.92 -0.57 -6.07
N LEU A 163 -11.29 -1.38 -7.05
CA LEU A 163 -12.24 -1.01 -8.09
C LEU A 163 -13.65 -1.31 -7.59
N ASP A 164 -14.19 -0.40 -6.79
CA ASP A 164 -15.52 -0.48 -6.20
C ASP A 164 -16.33 0.82 -6.39
N GLY A 165 -17.63 0.73 -6.12
CA GLY A 165 -18.57 1.86 -6.13
C GLY A 165 -18.41 2.79 -7.35
N PRO A 166 -18.20 4.11 -7.16
CA PRO A 166 -18.08 5.06 -8.27
C PRO A 166 -16.93 4.76 -9.25
N LEU A 167 -15.82 4.15 -8.79
CA LEU A 167 -14.71 3.79 -9.67
C LEU A 167 -15.08 2.61 -10.58
N TYR A 168 -15.83 1.65 -10.04
CA TYR A 168 -16.37 0.54 -10.83
C TYR A 168 -17.38 1.05 -11.88
N ASP A 169 -18.27 1.97 -11.50
CA ASP A 169 -19.23 2.59 -12.43
C ASP A 169 -18.52 3.34 -13.57
N ASP A 170 -17.44 4.06 -13.27
CA ASP A 170 -16.62 4.76 -14.27
C ASP A 170 -15.88 3.77 -15.19
N PHE A 171 -15.35 2.68 -14.63
CA PHE A 171 -14.77 1.60 -15.42
C PHE A 171 -15.78 0.98 -16.39
N GLN A 172 -17.00 0.65 -15.93
CA GLN A 172 -18.04 0.08 -16.79
C GLN A 172 -18.46 0.99 -17.94
N LYS A 173 -18.37 2.32 -17.77
CA LYS A 173 -18.65 3.30 -18.85
C LYS A 173 -17.55 3.32 -19.90
N LYS A 174 -16.30 3.04 -19.50
CA LYS A 174 -15.11 3.09 -20.37
C LYS A 174 -14.83 1.77 -21.06
N ALA A 175 -15.06 0.67 -20.36
CA ALA A 175 -14.89 -0.68 -20.88
C ALA A 175 -16.01 -1.01 -21.87
N SER A 176 -15.73 -1.85 -22.87
CA SER A 176 -16.82 -2.40 -23.69
C SER A 176 -17.72 -3.27 -22.82
N LYS A 177 -19.02 -3.35 -23.16
CA LYS A 177 -20.03 -4.07 -22.36
C LYS A 177 -19.66 -5.53 -22.08
N ASP A 178 -18.88 -6.15 -22.96
CA ASP A 178 -18.47 -7.55 -22.87
C ASP A 178 -17.06 -7.74 -22.29
N TYR A 179 -16.35 -6.66 -21.97
CA TYR A 179 -15.00 -6.75 -21.43
C TYR A 179 -15.02 -7.29 -20.00
N LYS A 180 -14.29 -8.38 -19.79
CA LYS A 180 -14.03 -8.92 -18.46
C LYS A 180 -12.59 -8.63 -18.07
N LEU A 181 -12.40 -8.12 -16.86
CA LEU A 181 -11.06 -7.95 -16.29
C LEU A 181 -10.36 -9.31 -16.24
N LEU A 182 -9.19 -9.36 -16.87
CA LEU A 182 -8.32 -10.51 -16.79
C LEU A 182 -7.92 -10.71 -15.33
N THR A 183 -8.23 -11.88 -14.80
CA THR A 183 -7.85 -12.25 -13.43
C THR A 183 -6.46 -12.84 -13.47
N MET A 184 -5.55 -12.19 -12.77
CA MET A 184 -4.17 -12.59 -12.68
C MET A 184 -3.89 -13.32 -11.38
N GLU A 185 -3.12 -14.40 -11.48
CA GLU A 185 -2.71 -15.16 -10.31
C GLU A 185 -1.58 -14.45 -9.54
N ALA A 186 -1.49 -14.70 -8.24
CA ALA A 186 -0.46 -14.09 -7.40
C ALA A 186 0.97 -14.39 -7.88
N LYS A 187 1.19 -15.54 -8.53
CA LYS A 187 2.47 -15.93 -9.11
C LYS A 187 2.87 -15.02 -10.28
N GLU A 188 1.93 -14.71 -11.16
CA GLU A 188 2.14 -13.85 -12.33
C GLU A 188 2.38 -12.41 -11.87
N LEU A 189 1.56 -11.93 -10.93
CA LEU A 189 1.68 -10.58 -10.38
C LEU A 189 3.05 -10.33 -9.71
N ARG A 190 3.63 -11.34 -9.07
CA ARG A 190 4.96 -11.26 -8.44
C ARG A 190 6.12 -11.04 -9.41
N SER A 191 5.93 -11.28 -10.71
CA SER A 191 6.95 -10.93 -11.70
C SER A 191 7.16 -9.42 -11.82
N ASN A 192 6.19 -8.61 -11.36
CA ASN A 192 6.39 -7.18 -11.10
C ASN A 192 6.16 -6.88 -9.61
N LEU A 193 7.26 -6.80 -8.84
CA LEU A 193 7.19 -6.65 -7.38
C LEU A 193 6.52 -5.35 -6.93
N HIS A 194 6.66 -4.26 -7.69
CA HIS A 194 6.09 -2.96 -7.34
C HIS A 194 4.58 -2.94 -7.50
N LEU A 195 4.06 -3.50 -8.59
CA LEU A 195 2.63 -3.71 -8.78
C LEU A 195 2.05 -4.71 -7.78
N PHE A 196 2.78 -5.80 -7.49
CA PHE A 196 2.36 -6.74 -6.45
C PHE A 196 2.22 -6.06 -5.08
N LYS A 197 3.16 -5.18 -4.71
CA LYS A 197 3.08 -4.39 -3.48
C LYS A 197 1.91 -3.42 -3.51
N SER A 198 1.71 -2.66 -4.59
CA SER A 198 0.64 -1.65 -4.65
C SER A 198 -0.76 -2.27 -4.55
N VAL A 199 -0.95 -3.47 -5.10
CA VAL A 199 -2.21 -4.24 -4.97
C VAL A 199 -2.41 -4.77 -3.55
N ASN A 200 -1.34 -5.20 -2.87
CA ASN A 200 -1.43 -5.71 -1.50
C ASN A 200 -1.60 -4.60 -0.44
N GLU A 201 -1.13 -3.40 -0.76
CA GLU A 201 -1.16 -2.21 0.10
C GLU A 201 -1.89 -1.07 -0.63
N PRO A 202 -3.21 -1.20 -0.86
CA PRO A 202 -3.95 -0.22 -1.65
C PRO A 202 -3.87 1.20 -1.06
N HIS A 203 -3.92 2.19 -1.94
CA HIS A 203 -3.69 3.61 -1.69
C HIS A 203 -2.26 3.98 -1.26
N ARG A 204 -1.35 3.02 -1.09
CA ARG A 204 0.07 3.32 -0.83
C ARG A 204 0.74 3.76 -2.13
N MET A 205 1.71 4.66 -2.04
CA MET A 205 2.53 5.08 -3.18
C MET A 205 3.85 4.30 -3.15
N ILE A 206 3.96 3.28 -4.00
CA ILE A 206 5.18 2.48 -4.12
C ILE A 206 6.13 3.18 -5.10
N PRO A 207 7.36 3.56 -4.69
CA PRO A 207 8.30 4.24 -5.57
C PRO A 207 8.82 3.29 -6.66
N LEU A 208 8.93 3.83 -7.88
CA LEU A 208 9.69 3.27 -9.00
C LEU A 208 10.97 4.10 -9.12
N GLU A 209 12.08 3.59 -8.59
CA GLU A 209 13.35 4.30 -8.41
C GLU A 209 14.00 4.70 -9.73
N SER A 210 13.84 3.89 -10.79
CA SER A 210 14.49 4.09 -12.08
C SER A 210 13.50 4.04 -13.25
N GLU A 211 13.92 4.59 -14.38
CA GLU A 211 13.17 4.48 -15.64
C GLU A 211 13.07 3.03 -16.13
N ASP A 212 14.04 2.17 -15.77
CA ASP A 212 13.99 0.73 -16.06
C ASP A 212 12.81 0.07 -15.36
N GLU A 213 12.56 0.39 -14.08
CA GLU A 213 11.40 -0.14 -13.34
C GLU A 213 10.06 0.37 -13.92
N VAL A 214 10.03 1.59 -14.46
CA VAL A 214 8.88 2.13 -15.20
C VAL A 214 8.68 1.41 -16.53
N SER A 215 9.77 1.07 -17.21
CA SER A 215 9.73 0.29 -18.45
C SER A 215 9.25 -1.14 -18.18
N GLU A 216 9.78 -1.82 -17.17
CA GLU A 216 9.35 -3.16 -16.75
C GLU A 216 7.86 -3.22 -16.42
N LEU A 217 7.33 -2.19 -15.76
CA LEU A 217 5.90 -2.06 -15.52
C LEU A 217 5.12 -1.87 -16.83
N SER A 218 5.62 -1.03 -17.73
CA SER A 218 5.00 -0.80 -19.04
C SER A 218 4.94 -2.08 -19.89
N ASP A 219 6.04 -2.84 -19.90
CA ASP A 219 6.14 -4.11 -20.61
C ASP A 219 5.22 -5.15 -19.98
N PHE A 220 5.14 -5.19 -18.65
CA PHE A 220 4.20 -6.05 -17.95
C PHE A 220 2.75 -5.74 -18.34
N ILE A 221 2.35 -4.47 -18.37
CA ILE A 221 1.01 -4.03 -18.79
C ILE A 221 0.71 -4.47 -20.22
N TYR A 222 1.66 -4.26 -21.14
CA TYR A 222 1.53 -4.60 -22.56
C TYR A 222 1.44 -6.12 -22.78
N ASN A 223 2.37 -6.88 -22.21
CA ASN A 223 2.47 -8.33 -22.39
C ASN A 223 1.24 -9.06 -21.83
N ASN A 224 0.67 -8.55 -20.73
CA ASN A 224 -0.54 -9.10 -20.12
C ASN A 224 -1.84 -8.49 -20.68
N LYS A 225 -1.74 -7.58 -21.67
CA LYS A 225 -2.88 -6.91 -22.33
C LYS A 225 -3.86 -6.29 -21.33
N LEU A 226 -3.34 -5.66 -20.28
CA LEU A 226 -4.18 -5.05 -19.25
C LEU A 226 -4.96 -3.86 -19.85
N PHE A 227 -6.20 -3.69 -19.41
CA PHE A 227 -7.06 -2.62 -19.91
C PHE A 227 -6.60 -1.27 -19.38
N GLY A 228 -6.50 -0.28 -20.27
CA GLY A 228 -6.15 1.11 -19.95
C GLY A 228 -4.90 1.61 -20.66
N MET A 229 -4.25 2.60 -20.05
CA MET A 229 -3.03 3.25 -20.52
C MET A 229 -1.90 3.05 -19.52
N LYS A 230 -0.65 3.34 -19.92
CA LYS A 230 0.54 3.24 -19.05
C LYS A 230 0.37 3.97 -17.71
N SER A 231 -0.30 5.13 -17.70
CA SER A 231 -0.53 5.92 -16.50
C SER A 231 -1.75 5.51 -15.67
N LEU A 232 -2.70 4.76 -16.26
CA LEU A 232 -3.95 4.35 -15.63
C LEU A 232 -4.46 3.05 -16.26
N PHE A 233 -4.41 1.96 -15.52
CA PHE A 233 -4.81 0.64 -16.00
C PHE A 233 -5.54 -0.16 -14.93
N TYR A 234 -6.16 -1.26 -15.31
CA TYR A 234 -7.01 -2.05 -14.44
C TYR A 234 -6.55 -3.50 -14.42
N ILE A 235 -6.58 -4.11 -13.24
CA ILE A 235 -6.16 -5.49 -13.03
C ILE A 235 -7.17 -6.22 -12.15
N GLY A 236 -7.55 -7.42 -12.58
CA GLY A 236 -8.26 -8.38 -11.74
C GLY A 236 -7.27 -9.29 -11.05
N THR A 237 -7.51 -9.62 -9.79
CA THR A 237 -6.71 -10.58 -9.02
C THR A 237 -7.62 -11.47 -8.20
N THR A 238 -7.09 -12.56 -7.65
CA THR A 238 -7.82 -13.41 -6.70
C THR A 238 -8.24 -12.69 -5.42
N ARG A 239 -7.70 -11.49 -5.14
CA ARG A 239 -8.05 -10.64 -3.98
C ARG A 239 -9.06 -9.54 -4.32
N GLY A 240 -9.44 -9.40 -5.58
CA GLY A 240 -10.32 -8.35 -6.06
C GLY A 240 -9.78 -7.63 -7.28
N ASN A 241 -10.54 -6.63 -7.72
CA ASN A 241 -10.22 -5.80 -8.87
C ASN A 241 -9.65 -4.46 -8.41
N PHE A 242 -8.69 -3.94 -9.16
CA PHE A 242 -7.99 -2.70 -8.80
C PHE A 242 -7.84 -1.79 -10.01
N GLN A 243 -7.99 -0.49 -9.76
CA GLN A 243 -7.49 0.56 -10.64
C GLN A 243 -6.07 0.91 -10.18
N CYS A 244 -5.11 0.82 -11.10
CA CYS A 244 -3.71 1.15 -10.86
C CYS A 244 -3.38 2.47 -11.57
N SER A 245 -2.59 3.31 -10.91
CA SER A 245 -2.15 4.59 -11.46
C SER A 245 -0.65 4.75 -11.28
N VAL A 246 0.01 5.20 -12.35
CA VAL A 246 1.41 5.64 -12.31
C VAL A 246 1.42 7.15 -12.17
N LEU A 247 1.96 7.63 -11.06
CA LEU A 247 2.00 9.04 -10.68
C LEU A 247 3.39 9.59 -10.94
N ASP A 248 3.44 10.79 -11.51
CA ASP A 248 4.70 11.50 -11.70
C ASP A 248 5.35 11.82 -10.34
N ALA A 249 6.68 11.85 -10.34
CA ALA A 249 7.51 12.20 -9.19
C ALA A 249 8.31 13.49 -9.43
N LYS A 250 8.27 14.06 -10.64
CA LYS A 250 9.06 15.23 -11.06
C LYS A 250 8.18 16.39 -11.52
#